data_AF-A0A8X8C9W1-F1
#
_entry.id   AF-A0A8X8C9W1-F1
#
_cell.length_a   1.000
_cell.length_b   1.000
_cell.length_c   1.000
_cell.angle_alpha   90.00
_cell.angle_beta   90.00
_cell.angle_gamma   90.00
#
_symmetry.space_group_name_H-M   'P 1'
#
loop_
_entity.id
_entity.type
_entity.pdbx_description
1 polymer ?
#
loop_
_entity_poly.entity_id
_entity_poly.type
_entity_poly.pdbx_seq_one_letter_code
_entity_poly.pdbx_strand_id
1 'polypeptide(L)'
;MASLKSQDCGSICQLALFLLAVVAGISIITLGLTMNSKYSPRTQKQPLVIRLNSFSVSDLNVSNSISGANWDAMLLFGNRHSYFEISVEGFESFVYYYHQDALSCALVESIHLGPKKQKLVQIKFNASGCGGGEQPFVEERVLKEIKRDGDNGTLHLGLMLNFQASYRKGPWSWVYWLKAKCTDLDVVFETGPGAGMMIGDEPRACSVPLLKNTTAVINAISIAVLVLRCCHENFRQPTGLGTHHGNMESNAPSPVSKTSREEIL
;
A
#
# COMPACT_ATOMS: atom_id res chain seq x y z
N MET A 1 20.99 -63.74 -11.86
CA MET A 1 20.75 -62.64 -10.89
C MET A 1 21.12 -61.32 -11.55
N ALA A 2 20.15 -60.48 -11.93
CA ALA A 2 20.44 -59.19 -12.58
C ALA A 2 19.38 -58.08 -12.36
N SER A 3 18.21 -58.39 -11.77
CA SER A 3 17.05 -57.49 -11.84
C SER A 3 16.85 -56.51 -10.67
N LEU A 4 17.50 -56.70 -9.51
CA LEU A 4 17.23 -55.86 -8.33
C LEU A 4 17.85 -54.45 -8.44
N LYS A 5 19.07 -54.35 -8.99
CA LYS A 5 19.89 -53.12 -8.91
C LYS A 5 19.29 -51.89 -9.64
N SER A 6 18.31 -52.09 -10.52
CA SER A 6 17.66 -51.00 -11.27
C SER A 6 16.59 -50.26 -10.45
N GLN A 7 15.82 -50.99 -9.64
CA GLN A 7 14.61 -50.44 -9.00
C GLN A 7 14.95 -49.61 -7.76
N ASP A 8 15.92 -50.06 -6.96
CA ASP A 8 16.40 -49.34 -5.76
C ASP A 8 17.01 -47.98 -6.11
N CYS A 9 17.73 -47.89 -7.23
CA CYS A 9 18.39 -46.66 -7.67
C CYS A 9 17.37 -45.52 -7.92
N GLY A 10 16.24 -45.84 -8.55
CA GLY A 10 15.14 -44.88 -8.74
C GLY A 10 14.58 -44.38 -7.41
N SER A 11 14.32 -45.28 -6.46
CA SER A 11 13.78 -44.94 -5.13
C SER A 11 14.74 -44.05 -4.33
N ILE A 12 16.04 -44.38 -4.31
CA ILE A 12 17.08 -43.59 -3.61
C ILE A 12 17.21 -42.19 -4.23
N CYS A 13 17.20 -42.07 -5.56
CA CYS A 13 17.24 -40.77 -6.23
C CYS A 13 16.00 -39.91 -5.93
N GLN A 14 14.80 -40.49 -5.90
CA GLN A 14 13.58 -39.77 -5.53
C GLN A 14 13.62 -39.28 -4.08
N LEU A 15 14.09 -40.12 -3.14
CA LEU A 15 14.25 -39.74 -1.74
C LEU A 15 15.29 -38.61 -1.57
N ALA A 16 16.42 -38.68 -2.29
CA ALA A 16 17.44 -37.64 -2.27
C ALA A 16 16.92 -36.31 -2.83
N LEU A 17 16.17 -36.32 -3.95
CA LEU A 17 15.54 -35.13 -4.51
C LEU A 17 14.49 -34.53 -3.56
N PHE A 18 13.69 -35.35 -2.90
CA PHE A 18 12.72 -34.91 -1.89
C PHE A 18 13.42 -34.22 -0.70
N LEU A 19 14.48 -34.84 -0.16
CA LEU A 19 15.26 -34.26 0.94
C LEU A 19 15.92 -32.93 0.55
N LEU A 20 16.48 -32.83 -0.67
CA LEU A 20 17.04 -31.58 -1.19
C LEU A 20 15.96 -30.49 -1.33
N ALA A 21 14.76 -30.82 -1.82
CA ALA A 21 13.65 -29.90 -1.93
C ALA A 21 13.17 -29.39 -0.55
N VAL A 22 13.09 -30.28 0.46
CA VAL A 22 12.74 -29.92 1.84
C VAL A 22 13.80 -29.00 2.46
N VAL A 23 15.09 -29.31 2.32
CA VAL A 23 16.18 -28.46 2.82
C VAL A 23 16.19 -27.09 2.13
N ALA A 24 15.99 -27.05 0.81
CA ALA A 24 15.86 -25.81 0.06
C ALA A 24 14.67 -24.97 0.57
N GLY A 25 13.49 -25.56 0.73
CA GLY A 25 12.30 -24.88 1.27
C GLY A 25 12.52 -24.30 2.67
N ILE A 26 13.10 -25.08 3.59
CA ILE A 26 13.44 -24.62 4.95
C ILE A 26 14.45 -23.46 4.89
N SER A 27 15.45 -23.51 4.01
CA SER A 27 16.44 -22.44 3.86
C SER A 27 15.80 -21.13 3.37
N ILE A 28 14.87 -21.20 2.41
CA ILE A 28 14.15 -20.04 1.85
C ILE A 28 13.23 -19.42 2.91
N ILE A 29 12.49 -20.24 3.66
CA ILE A 29 11.63 -19.78 4.76
C ILE A 29 12.48 -19.10 5.85
N THR A 30 13.59 -19.72 6.25
CA THR A 30 14.51 -19.18 7.27
C THR A 30 15.12 -17.85 6.83
N LEU A 31 15.52 -17.73 5.56
CA LEU A 31 16.00 -16.49 4.97
C LEU A 31 14.92 -15.41 4.98
N GLY A 32 13.70 -15.72 4.54
CA GLY A 32 12.56 -14.78 4.54
C GLY A 32 12.23 -14.26 5.94
N LEU A 33 12.17 -15.13 6.95
CA LEU A 33 11.95 -14.76 8.35
C LEU A 33 13.10 -13.90 8.90
N THR A 34 14.34 -14.20 8.53
CA THR A 34 15.53 -13.42 8.91
C THR A 34 15.52 -12.02 8.27
N MET A 35 15.19 -11.93 6.99
CA MET A 35 15.07 -10.65 6.28
C MET A 35 13.93 -9.80 6.84
N ASN A 36 12.78 -10.41 7.09
CA ASN A 36 11.62 -9.72 7.67
C ASN A 36 11.94 -9.20 9.08
N SER A 37 12.38 -10.06 10.00
CA SER A 37 12.69 -9.67 11.38
C SER A 37 13.79 -8.60 11.50
N LYS A 38 14.77 -8.60 10.58
CA LYS A 38 15.91 -7.66 10.60
C LYS A 38 15.64 -6.32 9.89
N TYR A 39 14.82 -6.30 8.84
CA TYR A 39 14.68 -5.11 7.97
C TYR A 39 13.25 -4.57 7.80
N SER A 40 12.21 -5.28 8.25
CA SER A 40 10.84 -4.78 8.26
C SER A 40 10.71 -3.50 9.12
N PRO A 41 9.98 -2.46 8.65
CA PRO A 41 9.63 -1.29 9.45
C PRO A 41 9.01 -1.67 10.80
N ARG A 42 9.51 -1.07 11.89
CA ARG A 42 9.03 -1.32 13.26
C ARG A 42 8.35 -0.06 13.81
N THR A 43 7.21 -0.23 14.49
CA THR A 43 6.41 0.87 15.08
C THR A 43 7.24 1.85 15.92
N GLN A 44 8.17 1.35 16.72
CA GLN A 44 9.05 2.15 17.60
C GLN A 44 10.14 2.95 16.85
N LYS A 45 10.43 2.61 15.59
CA LYS A 45 11.47 3.25 14.76
C LYS A 45 10.95 3.40 13.32
N GLN A 46 9.84 4.11 13.20
CA GLN A 46 9.18 4.35 11.92
C GLN A 46 10.14 5.06 10.94
N PRO A 47 10.41 4.51 9.74
CA PRO A 47 11.45 5.04 8.85
C PRO A 47 11.00 6.23 8.01
N LEU A 48 9.74 6.21 7.55
CA LEU A 48 9.11 7.32 6.85
C LEU A 48 8.64 8.35 7.87
N VAL A 49 9.19 9.54 7.78
CA VAL A 49 8.82 10.69 8.62
C VAL A 49 8.26 11.78 7.72
N ILE A 50 7.16 12.36 8.18
CA ILE A 50 6.52 13.51 7.55
C ILE A 50 6.58 14.64 8.57
N ARG A 51 7.04 15.81 8.13
CA ARG A 51 6.88 17.07 8.87
C ARG A 51 6.05 18.03 8.06
N LEU A 52 5.23 18.80 8.74
CA LEU A 52 4.65 20.01 8.20
C LEU A 52 5.65 21.14 8.42
N ASN A 53 6.10 21.78 7.34
CA ASN A 53 6.77 23.07 7.42
C ASN A 53 5.65 24.09 7.68
N SER A 54 5.09 24.67 6.61
CA SER A 54 4.03 25.66 6.66
C SER A 54 2.65 25.10 6.27
N PHE A 55 1.60 25.79 6.73
CA PHE A 55 0.22 25.62 6.30
C PHE A 55 -0.48 26.97 6.28
N SER A 56 -1.25 27.27 5.23
CA SER A 56 -1.95 28.55 5.05
C SER A 56 -3.27 28.40 4.30
N VAL A 57 -4.17 29.36 4.50
CA VAL A 57 -5.43 29.50 3.76
C VAL A 57 -5.53 30.90 3.12
N SER A 58 -6.10 30.96 1.92
CA SER A 58 -6.58 32.20 1.31
C SER A 58 -8.03 32.04 0.84
N ASP A 59 -8.68 33.18 0.57
CA ASP A 59 -10.03 33.25 -0.05
C ASP A 59 -11.15 32.61 0.80
N LEU A 60 -10.93 32.42 2.11
CA LEU A 60 -11.91 31.82 3.02
C LEU A 60 -13.09 32.77 3.27
N ASN A 61 -14.15 32.62 2.47
CA ASN A 61 -15.40 33.35 2.59
C ASN A 61 -16.54 32.45 3.10
N VAL A 62 -16.69 32.36 4.42
CA VAL A 62 -17.69 31.50 5.06
C VAL A 62 -19.10 32.11 4.95
N SER A 63 -19.81 31.64 3.91
CA SER A 63 -21.18 32.00 3.57
C SER A 63 -22.06 30.76 3.55
N ASN A 64 -22.37 30.21 2.37
CA ASN A 64 -23.14 28.97 2.19
C ASN A 64 -22.24 27.75 1.88
N SER A 65 -20.94 27.96 1.64
CA SER A 65 -19.91 26.93 1.52
C SER A 65 -18.54 27.51 1.89
N ILE A 66 -17.51 26.67 1.86
CA ILE A 66 -16.09 27.06 1.89
C ILE A 66 -15.31 26.56 0.66
N SER A 67 -16.01 26.11 -0.39
CA SER A 67 -15.42 25.46 -1.58
C SER A 67 -14.57 26.40 -2.46
N GLY A 68 -14.62 27.71 -2.21
CA GLY A 68 -13.75 28.70 -2.83
C GLY A 68 -12.44 28.98 -2.08
N ALA A 69 -12.29 28.46 -0.85
CA ALA A 69 -11.08 28.64 -0.06
C ALA A 69 -9.93 27.80 -0.64
N ASN A 70 -8.75 28.41 -0.75
CA ASN A 70 -7.53 27.74 -1.19
C ASN A 70 -6.65 27.45 0.03
N TRP A 71 -6.22 26.20 0.19
CA TRP A 71 -5.31 25.79 1.27
C TRP A 71 -3.99 25.30 0.66
N ASP A 72 -2.87 25.69 1.26
CA ASP A 72 -1.53 25.30 0.81
C ASP A 72 -0.77 24.69 1.99
N ALA A 73 -0.21 23.49 1.79
CA ALA A 73 0.50 22.75 2.83
C ALA A 73 1.86 22.29 2.32
N MET A 74 2.93 22.66 3.02
CA MET A 74 4.30 22.33 2.65
C MET A 74 4.83 21.19 3.52
N LEU A 75 4.88 19.97 2.98
CA LEU A 75 5.30 18.76 3.70
C LEU A 75 6.73 18.33 3.35
N LEU A 76 7.56 18.10 4.36
CA LEU A 76 8.85 17.43 4.21
C LEU A 76 8.71 15.93 4.49
N PHE A 77 8.75 15.13 3.42
CA PHE A 77 8.82 13.67 3.47
C PHE A 77 10.29 13.23 3.57
N GLY A 78 10.64 12.40 4.55
CA GLY A 78 12.02 11.97 4.80
C GLY A 78 12.16 10.49 5.16
N ASN A 79 13.09 9.81 4.51
CA ASN A 79 13.52 8.45 4.85
C ASN A 79 14.69 8.52 5.84
N ARG A 80 14.44 8.24 7.13
CA ARG A 80 15.50 8.27 8.17
C ARG A 80 16.47 7.08 8.10
N HIS A 81 16.23 6.09 7.24
CA HIS A 81 16.98 4.83 7.23
C HIS A 81 18.01 4.75 6.08
N SER A 82 19.04 3.92 6.27
CA SER A 82 20.23 3.86 5.42
C SER A 82 20.30 2.67 4.46
N TYR A 83 19.34 1.73 4.52
CA TYR A 83 19.44 0.45 3.80
C TYR A 83 18.22 0.04 2.97
N PHE A 84 17.21 0.90 2.85
CA PHE A 84 16.08 0.71 1.94
C PHE A 84 15.62 2.04 1.36
N GLU A 85 14.98 1.95 0.20
CA GLU A 85 14.18 3.00 -0.41
C GLU A 85 12.76 2.98 0.16
N ILE A 86 12.05 4.10 0.10
CA ILE A 86 10.63 4.19 0.41
C ILE A 86 9.92 4.78 -0.80
N SER A 87 8.87 4.12 -1.28
CA SER A 87 7.99 4.63 -2.32
C SER A 87 6.58 4.75 -1.76
N VAL A 88 6.07 5.97 -1.68
CA VAL A 88 4.67 6.27 -1.40
C VAL A 88 3.94 6.35 -2.75
N GLU A 89 2.86 5.59 -2.89
CA GLU A 89 1.98 5.65 -4.06
C GLU A 89 1.19 6.97 -4.08
N GLY A 90 0.62 7.36 -5.22
CA GLY A 90 -0.25 8.53 -5.29
C GLY A 90 -1.49 8.37 -4.39
N PHE A 91 -1.93 9.44 -3.73
CA PHE A 91 -2.92 9.37 -2.66
C PHE A 91 -3.73 10.66 -2.52
N GLU A 92 -4.89 10.58 -1.86
CA GLU A 92 -5.67 11.78 -1.48
C GLU A 92 -5.34 12.23 -0.05
N SER A 93 -5.06 13.52 0.08
CA SER A 93 -4.90 14.23 1.33
C SER A 93 -6.16 15.04 1.62
N PHE A 94 -6.45 15.28 2.90
CA PHE A 94 -7.66 15.97 3.37
C PHE A 94 -7.33 16.99 4.47
N VAL A 95 -7.90 18.19 4.37
CA VAL A 95 -7.98 19.17 5.46
C VAL A 95 -9.24 18.89 6.28
N TYR A 96 -9.14 18.95 7.61
CA TYR A 96 -10.22 18.65 8.55
C TYR A 96 -10.41 19.75 9.61
N TYR A 97 -11.65 20.05 9.96
CA TYR A 97 -12.03 20.78 11.18
C TYR A 97 -12.17 19.81 12.35
N TYR A 98 -11.53 20.13 13.49
CA TYR A 98 -11.45 19.29 14.72
C TYR A 98 -11.25 17.76 14.47
N HIS A 99 -10.60 17.40 13.36
CA HIS A 99 -10.33 16.02 12.90
C HIS A 99 -11.57 15.15 12.60
N GLN A 100 -12.75 15.75 12.44
CA GLN A 100 -14.01 15.05 12.14
C GLN A 100 -14.53 15.41 10.75
N ASP A 101 -14.75 16.69 10.48
CA ASP A 101 -15.37 17.18 9.25
C ASP A 101 -14.31 17.51 8.20
N ALA A 102 -14.36 16.83 7.05
CA ALA A 102 -13.46 17.11 5.94
C ALA A 102 -13.88 18.41 5.24
N LEU A 103 -12.94 19.34 5.06
CA LEU A 103 -13.19 20.67 4.48
C LEU A 103 -12.80 20.76 3.01
N SER A 104 -11.72 20.08 2.63
CA SER A 104 -11.22 20.05 1.25
C SER A 104 -10.27 18.87 1.05
N CYS A 105 -10.17 18.35 -0.18
CA CYS A 105 -9.21 17.32 -0.57
C CYS A 105 -8.30 17.74 -1.73
N ALA A 106 -7.15 17.06 -1.80
CA ALA A 106 -6.15 17.22 -2.85
C ALA A 106 -5.50 15.87 -3.18
N LEU A 107 -5.40 15.57 -4.47
CA LEU A 107 -4.62 14.44 -4.98
C LEU A 107 -3.11 14.78 -4.93
N VAL A 108 -2.30 13.83 -4.48
CA VAL A 108 -0.85 13.97 -4.32
C VAL A 108 -0.15 12.91 -5.16
N GLU A 109 0.85 13.33 -5.94
CA GLU A 109 1.69 12.45 -6.74
C GLU A 109 2.51 11.46 -5.89
N SER A 110 3.01 10.40 -6.53
CA SER A 110 3.91 9.45 -5.88
C SER A 110 5.23 10.09 -5.40
N ILE A 111 5.75 9.58 -4.28
CA ILE A 111 6.94 10.12 -3.62
C ILE A 111 7.96 9.00 -3.42
N HIS A 112 9.09 9.10 -4.13
CA HIS A 112 10.23 8.20 -3.98
C HIS A 112 11.32 8.83 -3.10
N LEU A 113 11.78 8.09 -2.09
CA LEU A 113 12.79 8.50 -1.12
C LEU A 113 13.92 7.47 -1.04
N GLY A 114 15.05 7.79 -1.66
CA GLY A 114 16.29 7.02 -1.49
C GLY A 114 16.76 6.94 -0.03
N PRO A 115 17.73 6.05 0.30
CA PRO A 115 18.27 5.93 1.66
C PRO A 115 18.82 7.28 2.16
N LYS A 116 18.43 7.69 3.37
CA LYS A 116 18.73 9.01 3.97
C LYS A 116 18.33 10.24 3.09
N LYS A 117 17.38 10.10 2.16
CA LYS A 117 16.87 11.22 1.34
C LYS A 117 15.55 11.79 1.87
N GLN A 118 15.27 13.02 1.46
CA GLN A 118 14.04 13.75 1.74
C GLN A 118 13.55 14.47 0.48
N LYS A 119 12.22 14.61 0.32
CA LYS A 119 11.54 15.37 -0.73
C LYS A 119 10.60 16.38 -0.04
N LEU A 120 10.69 17.65 -0.43
CA LEU A 120 9.69 18.65 -0.06
C LEU A 120 8.53 18.53 -1.06
N VAL A 121 7.29 18.57 -0.56
CA VAL A 121 6.06 18.34 -1.33
C VAL A 121 5.05 19.41 -0.94
N GLN A 122 4.69 20.24 -1.91
CA GLN A 122 3.58 21.19 -1.78
C GLN A 122 2.28 20.46 -2.13
N ILE A 123 1.26 20.57 -1.27
CA ILE A 123 -0.09 20.09 -1.55
C ILE A 123 -1.02 21.29 -1.58
N LYS A 124 -1.81 21.42 -2.65
CA LYS A 124 -2.76 22.51 -2.86
C LYS A 124 -4.18 21.97 -2.87
N PHE A 125 -4.98 22.45 -1.94
CA PHE A 125 -6.38 22.10 -1.77
C PHE A 125 -7.20 23.26 -2.33
N ASN A 126 -7.90 23.01 -3.43
CA ASN A 126 -8.76 23.97 -4.11
C ASN A 126 -9.95 23.21 -4.71
N ALA A 127 -10.93 23.91 -5.27
CA ALA A 127 -12.17 23.33 -5.76
C ALA A 127 -12.00 22.07 -6.66
N SER A 128 -10.98 22.02 -7.52
CA SER A 128 -10.71 20.89 -8.43
C SER A 128 -9.58 19.96 -7.96
N GLY A 129 -9.20 19.99 -6.68
CA GLY A 129 -8.06 19.23 -6.15
C GLY A 129 -8.29 17.73 -5.95
N CYS A 130 -9.52 17.29 -5.74
CA CYS A 130 -9.84 15.88 -5.41
C CYS A 130 -9.90 15.00 -6.68
N GLY A 131 -9.47 13.74 -6.58
CA GLY A 131 -9.44 12.81 -7.72
C GLY A 131 -10.81 12.43 -8.27
N GLY A 132 -11.86 12.54 -7.44
CA GLY A 132 -13.26 12.39 -7.86
C GLY A 132 -13.90 13.65 -8.46
N GLY A 133 -13.19 14.79 -8.52
CA GLY A 133 -13.69 16.07 -9.05
C GLY A 133 -14.62 16.86 -8.12
N GLU A 134 -15.17 16.25 -7.07
CA GLU A 134 -16.04 16.89 -6.07
C GLU A 134 -15.30 17.13 -4.74
N GLN A 135 -15.58 18.26 -4.09
CA GLN A 135 -15.12 18.56 -2.73
C GLN A 135 -15.99 17.85 -1.67
N PRO A 136 -15.50 17.67 -0.43
CA PRO A 136 -16.32 17.20 0.67
C PRO A 136 -17.51 18.13 0.92
N PHE A 137 -18.69 17.56 1.19
CA PHE A 137 -19.83 18.34 1.68
C PHE A 137 -19.60 18.75 3.14
N VAL A 138 -19.78 20.05 3.43
CA VAL A 138 -19.60 20.62 4.77
C VAL A 138 -20.96 21.09 5.28
N GLU A 139 -21.40 20.55 6.42
CA GLU A 139 -22.71 20.87 6.98
C GLU A 139 -22.84 22.34 7.39
N GLU A 140 -24.06 22.89 7.30
CA GLU A 140 -24.36 24.27 7.71
C GLU A 140 -24.01 24.55 9.18
N ARG A 141 -24.04 23.52 10.04
CA ARG A 141 -23.54 23.60 11.42
C ARG A 141 -22.03 23.91 11.43
N VAL A 142 -21.25 23.09 10.72
CA VAL A 142 -19.78 23.21 10.64
C VAL A 142 -19.39 24.54 10.03
N LEU A 143 -20.10 25.01 9.00
CA LEU A 143 -19.91 26.36 8.43
C LEU A 143 -20.11 27.46 9.49
N LYS A 144 -21.16 27.38 10.32
CA LYS A 144 -21.42 28.35 11.41
C LYS A 144 -20.36 28.30 12.51
N GLU A 145 -19.73 27.15 12.73
CA GLU A 145 -18.67 26.97 13.73
C GLU A 145 -17.32 27.48 13.20
N ILE A 146 -16.92 27.10 11.98
CA ILE A 146 -15.74 27.65 11.27
C ILE A 146 -15.83 29.18 11.18
N LYS A 147 -17.01 29.72 10.88
CA LYS A 147 -17.21 31.17 10.83
C LYS A 147 -16.94 31.83 12.18
N ARG A 148 -17.48 31.28 13.27
CA ARG A 148 -17.29 31.80 14.62
C ARG A 148 -15.81 31.76 15.03
N ASP A 149 -15.13 30.67 14.75
CA ASP A 149 -13.71 30.49 15.08
C ASP A 149 -12.82 31.44 14.24
N GLY A 150 -13.19 31.67 12.97
CA GLY A 150 -12.60 32.71 12.11
C GLY A 150 -12.85 34.14 12.59
N ASP A 151 -14.08 34.47 12.99
CA ASP A 151 -14.46 35.77 13.58
C ASP A 151 -13.76 36.00 14.94
N ASN A 152 -13.45 34.93 15.68
CA ASN A 152 -12.60 34.94 16.89
C ASN A 152 -11.09 35.04 16.57
N GLY A 153 -10.69 34.97 15.30
CA GLY A 153 -9.32 35.16 14.83
C GLY A 153 -8.43 33.91 14.80
N THR A 154 -8.93 32.70 15.09
CA THR A 154 -8.13 31.46 15.04
C THR A 154 -8.98 30.24 14.69
N LEU A 155 -8.58 29.51 13.64
CA LEU A 155 -9.25 28.29 13.18
C LEU A 155 -8.40 27.05 13.48
N HIS A 156 -8.98 26.09 14.19
CA HIS A 156 -8.29 24.85 14.61
C HIS A 156 -8.49 23.72 13.59
N LEU A 157 -7.41 23.32 12.92
CA LEU A 157 -7.45 22.37 11.81
C LEU A 157 -6.57 21.12 12.04
N GLY A 158 -6.73 20.14 11.15
CA GLY A 158 -5.80 19.03 11.00
C GLY A 158 -5.63 18.62 9.54
N LEU A 159 -4.46 18.10 9.21
CA LEU A 159 -4.11 17.58 7.90
C LEU A 159 -3.97 16.06 7.99
N MET A 160 -4.64 15.32 7.10
CA MET A 160 -4.71 13.86 7.14
C MET A 160 -4.37 13.26 5.78
N LEU A 161 -3.44 12.30 5.77
CA LEU A 161 -2.97 11.62 4.57
C LEU A 161 -3.20 10.11 4.73
N ASN A 162 -3.88 9.48 3.77
CA ASN A 162 -4.12 8.03 3.77
C ASN A 162 -3.47 7.42 2.53
N PHE A 163 -2.36 6.69 2.69
CA PHE A 163 -1.52 6.27 1.55
C PHE A 163 -0.91 4.88 1.71
N GLN A 164 -0.57 4.25 0.58
CA GLN A 164 0.26 3.05 0.56
C GLN A 164 1.74 3.44 0.55
N ALA A 165 2.55 2.78 1.37
CA ALA A 165 4.00 2.94 1.37
C ALA A 165 4.68 1.56 1.24
N SER A 166 5.52 1.42 0.22
CA SER A 166 6.41 0.28 0.04
C SER A 166 7.84 0.63 0.48
N TYR A 167 8.48 -0.31 1.17
CA TYR A 167 9.84 -0.18 1.70
C TYR A 167 10.69 -1.24 1.01
N ARG A 168 11.67 -0.84 0.17
CA ARG A 168 12.36 -1.76 -0.74
C ARG A 168 13.84 -1.94 -0.41
N LYS A 169 14.27 -3.19 -0.30
CA LYS A 169 15.67 -3.60 -0.17
C LYS A 169 16.03 -4.66 -1.21
N GLY A 170 16.43 -4.20 -2.41
CA GLY A 170 16.75 -5.08 -3.54
C GLY A 170 15.51 -5.84 -4.02
N PRO A 171 15.48 -7.18 -3.97
CA PRO A 171 14.29 -7.98 -4.32
C PRO A 171 13.23 -8.00 -3.20
N TRP A 172 13.58 -7.61 -1.97
CA TRP A 172 12.64 -7.61 -0.84
C TRP A 172 11.84 -6.31 -0.79
N SER A 173 10.53 -6.41 -0.57
CA SER A 173 9.63 -5.27 -0.39
C SER A 173 8.66 -5.56 0.76
N TRP A 174 8.38 -4.54 1.58
CA TRP A 174 7.33 -4.55 2.60
C TRP A 174 6.32 -3.44 2.31
N VAL A 175 5.03 -3.77 2.28
CA VAL A 175 3.94 -2.85 1.93
C VAL A 175 3.07 -2.59 3.15
N TYR A 176 2.77 -1.31 3.41
CA TYR A 176 1.89 -0.88 4.50
C TYR A 176 0.93 0.22 4.04
N TRP A 177 -0.32 0.13 4.47
CA TRP A 177 -1.26 1.24 4.45
C TRP A 177 -1.04 2.10 5.70
N LEU A 178 -0.78 3.38 5.50
CA LEU A 178 -0.41 4.35 6.53
C LEU A 178 -1.41 5.51 6.56
N LYS A 179 -1.73 5.96 7.77
CA LYS A 179 -2.64 7.08 8.02
C LYS A 179 -1.90 8.14 8.82
N ALA A 180 -1.27 9.07 8.11
CA ALA A 180 -0.56 10.17 8.76
C ALA A 180 -1.54 11.26 9.21
N LYS A 181 -1.24 11.88 10.36
CA LYS A 181 -1.98 13.03 10.90
C LYS A 181 -1.01 14.12 11.33
N CYS A 182 -1.20 15.33 10.85
CA CYS A 182 -0.65 16.55 11.44
C CYS A 182 -1.82 17.23 12.17
N THR A 183 -1.80 17.23 13.49
CA THR A 183 -2.87 17.74 14.37
C THR A 183 -2.54 19.16 14.84
N ASP A 184 -3.51 19.80 15.50
CA ASP A 184 -3.29 21.05 16.25
C ASP A 184 -2.81 22.20 15.35
N LEU A 185 -3.35 22.27 14.12
CA LEU A 185 -2.98 23.26 13.11
C LEU A 185 -3.76 24.55 13.34
N ASP A 186 -3.29 25.34 14.28
CA ASP A 186 -3.88 26.62 14.66
C ASP A 186 -3.54 27.67 13.60
N VAL A 187 -4.53 28.05 12.78
CA VAL A 187 -4.40 29.06 11.72
C VAL A 187 -4.95 30.39 12.22
N VAL A 188 -4.09 31.40 12.30
CA VAL A 188 -4.46 32.77 12.68
C VAL A 188 -4.70 33.58 11.42
N PHE A 189 -5.77 34.38 11.39
CA PHE A 189 -6.07 35.28 10.28
C PHE A 189 -5.31 36.60 10.42
N GLU A 190 -4.75 37.08 9.32
CA GLU A 190 -4.15 38.42 9.27
C GLU A 190 -5.24 39.51 9.20
N THR A 191 -4.86 40.78 9.22
CA THR A 191 -5.81 41.91 9.14
C THR A 191 -6.46 42.11 7.76
N GLY A 192 -6.52 41.06 6.93
CA GLY A 192 -7.16 41.00 5.63
C GLY A 192 -8.19 39.85 5.55
N PRO A 193 -9.29 40.01 4.81
CA PRO A 193 -10.40 39.05 4.85
C PRO A 193 -10.01 37.68 4.28
N GLY A 194 -10.22 36.61 5.08
CA GLY A 194 -10.14 35.22 4.61
C GLY A 194 -8.73 34.68 4.35
N ALA A 195 -7.67 35.40 4.74
CA ALA A 195 -6.28 34.97 4.62
C ALA A 195 -5.67 34.68 6.00
N GLY A 196 -5.03 33.53 6.17
CA GLY A 196 -4.44 33.12 7.45
C GLY A 196 -3.34 32.07 7.33
N MET A 197 -2.49 32.00 8.34
CA MET A 197 -1.31 31.14 8.37
C MET A 197 -1.19 30.40 9.72
N MET A 198 -0.63 29.18 9.68
CA MET A 198 -0.33 28.41 10.89
C MET A 198 0.71 29.13 11.76
N ILE A 199 0.48 29.17 13.07
CA ILE A 199 1.41 29.75 14.05
C ILE A 199 2.29 28.71 14.76
N GLY A 200 3.38 29.16 15.37
CA GLY A 200 4.28 28.35 16.20
C GLY A 200 5.47 27.73 15.45
N ASP A 201 6.26 26.90 16.16
CA ASP A 201 7.55 26.43 15.67
C ASP A 201 7.45 25.46 14.47
N GLU A 202 7.95 25.90 13.31
CA GLU A 202 8.19 25.03 12.16
C GLU A 202 9.55 24.31 12.24
N PRO A 203 9.70 23.07 11.72
CA PRO A 203 8.67 22.22 11.13
C PRO A 203 8.09 21.21 12.13
N ARG A 204 6.76 21.23 12.30
CA ARG A 204 6.01 20.33 13.19
C ARG A 204 6.05 18.87 12.70
N ALA A 205 6.17 17.90 13.61
CA ALA A 205 6.24 16.49 13.23
C ALA A 205 4.85 15.83 13.18
N CYS A 206 4.49 15.23 12.04
CA CYS A 206 3.22 14.53 11.89
C CYS A 206 3.32 13.09 12.42
N SER A 207 2.23 12.59 13.02
CA SER A 207 2.12 11.22 13.50
C SER A 207 1.95 10.26 12.32
N VAL A 208 2.81 9.24 12.20
CA VAL A 208 2.78 8.23 11.12
C VAL A 208 2.78 6.82 11.72
N PRO A 209 1.65 6.33 12.27
CA PRO A 209 1.57 5.00 12.86
C PRO A 209 1.64 3.89 11.80
N LEU A 210 2.53 2.90 12.01
CA LEU A 210 2.41 1.61 11.32
C LEU A 210 1.24 0.83 11.93
N LEU A 211 0.22 0.54 11.11
CA LEU A 211 -0.81 -0.43 11.49
C LEU A 211 -0.19 -1.84 11.53
N LYS A 212 -0.36 -2.56 12.64
CA LYS A 212 0.15 -3.94 12.81
C LYS A 212 -0.61 -4.90 11.90
N ASN A 213 -0.10 -5.16 10.70
CA ASN A 213 -0.71 -6.13 9.80
C ASN A 213 -0.42 -7.58 10.26
N THR A 214 -1.44 -8.26 10.77
CA THR A 214 -1.36 -9.65 11.27
C THR A 214 -1.28 -10.71 10.17
N THR A 215 -1.65 -10.38 8.94
CA THR A 215 -1.72 -11.33 7.81
C THR A 215 -0.35 -11.84 7.34
N ALA A 216 0.74 -11.14 7.64
CA ALA A 216 2.10 -11.53 7.23
C ALA A 216 2.52 -12.91 7.76
N VAL A 217 2.02 -13.33 8.93
CA VAL A 217 2.25 -14.66 9.49
C VAL A 217 1.42 -15.72 8.76
N ILE A 218 0.18 -15.38 8.41
CA ILE A 218 -0.79 -16.29 7.76
C ILE A 218 -0.31 -16.67 6.36
N ASN A 219 0.13 -15.70 5.55
CA ASN A 219 0.57 -15.97 4.18
C ASN A 219 1.82 -16.87 4.12
N ALA A 220 2.75 -16.73 5.08
CA ALA A 220 3.92 -17.60 5.17
C ALA A 220 3.53 -19.07 5.48
N ILE A 221 2.53 -19.26 6.36
CA ILE A 221 1.98 -20.59 6.67
C ILE A 221 1.25 -21.16 5.44
N SER A 222 0.40 -20.38 4.76
CA SER A 222 -0.32 -20.82 3.57
C SER A 222 0.62 -21.26 2.43
N ILE A 223 1.72 -20.54 2.20
CA ILE A 223 2.73 -20.92 1.20
C ILE A 223 3.44 -22.23 1.61
N ALA A 224 3.82 -22.38 2.89
CA ALA A 224 4.41 -23.63 3.37
C ALA A 224 3.45 -24.82 3.23
N VAL A 225 2.16 -24.63 3.54
CA VAL A 225 1.11 -25.66 3.38
C VAL A 225 0.86 -26.00 1.90
N LEU A 226 0.91 -25.03 0.99
CA LEU A 226 0.82 -25.25 -0.45
C LEU A 226 2.01 -26.07 -0.98
N VAL A 227 3.24 -25.70 -0.59
CA VAL A 227 4.45 -26.49 -0.96
C VAL A 227 4.35 -27.92 -0.43
N LEU A 228 3.95 -28.11 0.83
CA LEU A 228 3.74 -29.43 1.42
C LEU A 228 2.65 -30.24 0.70
N ARG A 229 1.55 -29.60 0.27
CA ARG A 229 0.52 -30.25 -0.58
C ARG A 229 1.09 -30.68 -1.92
N CYS A 230 1.76 -29.79 -2.66
CA CYS A 230 2.34 -30.13 -3.95
C CYS A 230 3.38 -31.26 -3.85
N CYS A 231 4.17 -31.32 -2.77
CA CYS A 231 5.06 -32.44 -2.50
C CYS A 231 4.31 -33.75 -2.21
N HIS A 232 3.25 -33.72 -1.40
CA HIS A 232 2.44 -34.90 -1.07
C HIS A 232 1.63 -35.43 -2.26
N GLU A 233 1.11 -34.56 -3.11
CA GLU A 233 0.21 -34.91 -4.22
C GLU A 233 1.00 -35.57 -5.37
N ASN A 234 2.19 -35.07 -5.69
CA ASN A 234 3.12 -35.73 -6.61
C ASN A 234 3.62 -37.10 -6.09
N PHE A 235 3.69 -37.29 -4.77
CA PHE A 235 4.07 -38.59 -4.16
C PHE A 235 2.98 -39.68 -4.29
N ARG A 236 1.77 -39.33 -4.79
CA ARG A 236 0.59 -40.21 -4.78
C ARG A 236 0.23 -40.82 -6.14
N GLN A 237 0.97 -40.53 -7.21
CA GLN A 237 0.80 -41.21 -8.50
C GLN A 237 1.69 -42.46 -8.57
N PRO A 238 1.12 -43.68 -8.61
CA PRO A 238 1.90 -44.89 -8.90
C PRO A 238 2.12 -45.00 -10.41
N THR A 239 3.37 -45.12 -10.84
CA THR A 239 3.71 -45.37 -12.25
C THR A 239 3.37 -46.82 -12.63
N GLY A 240 2.11 -47.08 -13.00
CA GLY A 240 1.67 -48.35 -13.57
C GLY A 240 2.15 -48.49 -15.03
N LEU A 241 2.70 -49.66 -15.37
CA LEU A 241 3.25 -49.95 -16.70
C LEU A 241 2.73 -51.29 -17.23
N GLY A 242 2.24 -51.30 -18.48
CA GLY A 242 1.73 -52.49 -19.17
C GLY A 242 0.28 -52.30 -19.65
N THR A 243 -0.16 -52.86 -20.79
CA THR A 243 0.54 -53.75 -21.75
C THR A 243 0.02 -53.55 -23.17
N HIS A 244 0.88 -53.75 -24.18
CA HIS A 244 0.46 -53.85 -25.59
C HIS A 244 -0.31 -55.16 -25.85
N HIS A 245 -1.51 -55.05 -26.40
CA HIS A 245 -2.06 -56.03 -27.34
C HIS A 245 -2.86 -55.28 -28.41
N GLY A 246 -2.75 -55.71 -29.66
CA GLY A 246 -3.24 -54.95 -30.81
C GLY A 246 -4.46 -55.58 -31.48
N ASN A 247 -5.12 -54.79 -32.32
CA ASN A 247 -5.75 -55.29 -33.53
C ASN A 247 -5.84 -54.19 -34.60
N MET A 248 -6.18 -54.59 -35.83
CA MET A 248 -5.90 -53.84 -37.06
C MET A 248 -7.18 -53.40 -37.80
N GLU A 249 -7.14 -52.18 -38.34
CA GLU A 249 -8.03 -51.59 -39.39
C GLU A 249 -9.57 -51.66 -39.29
N SER A 250 -10.19 -50.47 -39.40
CA SER A 250 -11.15 -50.17 -40.48
C SER A 250 -11.33 -48.64 -40.64
N ASN A 251 -11.93 -48.18 -41.74
CA ASN A 251 -11.83 -46.78 -42.20
C ASN A 251 -13.16 -45.99 -42.16
N ALA A 252 -13.11 -44.77 -41.60
CA ALA A 252 -13.84 -43.55 -42.01
C ALA A 252 -15.41 -43.52 -42.00
N PRO A 253 -16.08 -42.36 -42.21
CA PRO A 253 -15.75 -40.95 -41.91
C PRO A 253 -16.82 -40.18 -41.08
N SER A 254 -16.50 -38.92 -40.71
CA SER A 254 -17.32 -37.68 -40.54
C SER A 254 -18.88 -37.70 -40.61
N PRO A 255 -19.60 -36.77 -39.92
CA PRO A 255 -19.20 -35.34 -39.80
C PRO A 255 -19.46 -34.59 -38.48
N VAL A 256 -18.88 -33.38 -38.37
CA VAL A 256 -19.18 -32.34 -37.37
C VAL A 256 -20.13 -31.30 -37.96
N SER A 257 -21.08 -30.78 -37.17
CA SER A 257 -22.02 -29.73 -37.57
C SER A 257 -21.54 -28.31 -37.24
N LYS A 258 -21.42 -27.49 -38.31
CA LYS A 258 -21.85 -26.08 -38.47
C LYS A 258 -22.92 -25.60 -37.45
N THR A 259 -23.14 -24.31 -37.12
CA THR A 259 -22.60 -22.95 -37.41
C THR A 259 -23.47 -21.95 -36.59
N SER A 260 -23.11 -20.74 -36.14
CA SER A 260 -21.95 -19.82 -36.30
C SER A 260 -21.49 -19.33 -34.89
N ARG A 261 -20.84 -18.19 -34.53
CA ARG A 261 -20.30 -16.92 -35.08
C ARG A 261 -21.21 -15.89 -35.77
N GLU A 262 -21.75 -14.94 -35.01
CA GLU A 262 -22.01 -13.57 -35.49
C GLU A 262 -21.06 -12.57 -34.82
N GLU A 263 -20.86 -11.42 -35.47
CA GLU A 263 -19.83 -10.44 -35.14
C GLU A 263 -20.29 -9.05 -35.65
N ILE A 264 -20.01 -7.99 -34.88
CA ILE A 264 -20.00 -6.57 -35.31
C ILE A 264 -21.31 -5.99 -35.87
N LEU A 265 -21.94 -5.12 -35.06
CA LEU A 265 -21.99 -3.69 -35.37
C LEU A 265 -21.78 -2.88 -34.07
#